data_AF-A0A9E2IFF2-F1
#
_entry.id   AF-A0A9E2IFF2-F1
#
_cell.length_a   1.000
_cell.length_b   1.000
_cell.length_c   1.000
_cell.angle_alpha   90.00
_cell.angle_beta   90.00
_cell.angle_gamma   90.00
#
_symmetry.space_group_name_H-M   'P 1'
#
loop_
_entity.id
_entity.type
_entity.pdbx_description
1 polymer ?
#
loop_
_entity_poly.entity_id
_entity_poly.type
_entity_poly.pdbx_seq_one_letter_code
_entity_poly.pdbx_strand_id
1 'polypeptide(L)'
;NYFKEGDIEYYFTYIKFDPRVRRMIYTTNSIENLNRQIRKTTKNKLSFESPDRLLDYLFMVIKEFEEKNYMKYSVTNYKYFKKMTKKERASDTLL
;
A
#
# COMPACT_ATOMS: atom_id res chain seq x y z
N ASN A 1 6.69 -18.34 -23.61
CA ASN A 1 6.69 -16.95 -23.09
C ASN A 1 5.60 -16.83 -22.03
N TYR A 2 5.97 -16.71 -20.76
CA TYR A 2 5.04 -16.70 -19.62
C TYR A 2 4.32 -15.35 -19.41
N PHE A 3 4.80 -14.30 -20.07
CA PHE A 3 4.21 -12.97 -20.04
C PHE A 3 3.56 -12.68 -21.37
N LYS A 4 2.36 -12.10 -21.35
CA LYS A 4 1.76 -11.55 -22.57
C LYS A 4 2.56 -10.33 -22.99
N GLU A 5 2.56 -10.06 -24.29
CA GLU A 5 3.22 -8.89 -24.85
C GLU A 5 2.59 -7.62 -24.25
N GLY A 6 3.40 -6.75 -23.65
CA GLY A 6 2.95 -5.56 -22.89
C GLY A 6 2.99 -5.71 -21.36
N ASP A 7 2.81 -6.91 -20.80
CA ASP A 7 2.79 -7.09 -19.33
C ASP A 7 4.14 -6.76 -18.67
N ILE A 8 5.23 -7.04 -19.38
CA ILE A 8 6.61 -6.78 -18.95
C ILE A 8 6.80 -5.32 -18.51
N GLU A 9 6.14 -4.36 -19.18
CA GLU A 9 6.26 -2.95 -18.84
C GLU A 9 5.71 -2.66 -17.43
N TYR A 10 4.56 -3.23 -17.08
CA TYR A 10 3.95 -3.06 -15.75
C TYR A 10 4.82 -3.67 -14.65
N TYR A 11 5.40 -4.86 -14.88
CA TYR A 11 6.25 -5.52 -13.89
C TYR A 11 7.56 -4.79 -13.61
N PHE A 12 8.15 -4.12 -14.61
CA PHE A 12 9.43 -3.43 -14.45
C PHE A 12 9.33 -1.92 -14.19
N THR A 13 8.11 -1.37 -14.14
CA THR A 13 7.88 0.06 -13.85
C THR A 13 8.55 0.49 -12.54
N TYR A 14 8.65 -0.40 -11.54
CA TYR A 14 9.26 -0.05 -10.26
C TYR A 14 10.77 0.30 -10.35
N ILE A 15 11.46 -0.11 -11.41
CA ILE A 15 12.88 0.22 -11.64
C ILE A 15 13.08 1.73 -11.84
N LYS A 16 12.06 2.44 -12.34
CA LYS A 16 12.08 3.90 -12.53
C LYS A 16 12.17 4.68 -11.20
N PHE A 17 11.87 4.05 -10.06
CA PHE A 17 11.99 4.68 -8.73
C PHE A 17 13.40 4.53 -8.12
N ASP A 18 13.73 5.40 -7.16
CA ASP A 18 14.99 5.35 -6.42
C ASP A 18 15.18 4.00 -5.71
N PRO A 19 16.40 3.42 -5.72
CA PRO A 19 16.70 2.14 -5.09
C PRO A 19 16.22 2.00 -3.63
N ARG A 20 16.17 3.10 -2.86
CA ARG A 20 15.71 3.11 -1.46
C ARG A 20 14.23 2.77 -1.31
N VAL A 21 13.41 3.00 -2.34
CA VAL A 21 11.95 2.75 -2.31
C VAL A 21 11.58 1.43 -2.96
N ARG A 22 12.38 0.93 -3.92
CA ARG A 22 12.10 -0.32 -4.67
C ARG A 22 11.74 -1.49 -3.76
N ARG A 23 12.45 -1.66 -2.65
CA ARG A 23 12.17 -2.72 -1.67
C ARG A 23 10.73 -2.67 -1.17
N MET A 24 10.21 -1.49 -0.84
CA MET A 24 8.83 -1.35 -0.37
C MET A 24 7.80 -1.69 -1.46
N ILE A 25 8.17 -1.60 -2.75
CA ILE A 25 7.29 -1.90 -3.88
C ILE A 25 7.27 -3.41 -4.17
N TYR A 26 8.44 -4.05 -4.29
CA TYR A 26 8.49 -5.47 -4.69
C TYR A 26 8.27 -6.44 -3.52
N THR A 27 8.43 -6.01 -2.26
CA THR A 27 8.11 -6.88 -1.12
C THR A 27 6.63 -6.80 -0.78
N THR A 28 5.99 -7.96 -0.60
CA THR A 28 4.58 -8.08 -0.26
C THR A 28 4.32 -8.16 1.25
N ASN A 29 5.37 -8.20 2.09
CA ASN A 29 5.29 -8.36 3.54
C ASN A 29 4.26 -7.42 4.21
N SER A 30 4.22 -6.15 3.81
CA SER A 30 3.32 -5.15 4.40
C SER A 30 1.85 -5.44 4.10
N ILE A 31 1.52 -5.75 2.84
CA ILE A 31 0.15 -6.04 2.42
C ILE A 31 -0.31 -7.42 2.88
N GLU A 32 0.61 -8.39 2.94
CA GLU A 32 0.35 -9.72 3.51
C GLU A 32 0.02 -9.64 5.01
N ASN A 33 0.74 -8.82 5.77
CA ASN A 33 0.46 -8.63 7.19
C ASN A 33 -0.92 -7.98 7.41
N LEU A 34 -1.27 -6.96 6.61
CA LEU A 34 -2.60 -6.36 6.65
C LEU A 34 -3.69 -7.38 6.29
N ASN A 35 -3.52 -8.12 5.19
CA ASN A 35 -4.45 -9.15 4.75
C ASN A 35 -4.62 -10.26 5.80
N ARG A 36 -3.55 -10.64 6.50
CA ARG A 36 -3.59 -11.59 7.61
C ARG A 36 -4.47 -11.07 8.75
N GLN A 37 -4.33 -9.79 9.12
CA GLN A 37 -5.14 -9.18 10.17
C GLN A 37 -6.62 -9.10 9.76
N ILE A 38 -6.91 -8.72 8.52
CA ILE A 38 -8.27 -8.68 7.97
C ILE A 38 -8.90 -10.07 8.02
N ARG A 39 -8.21 -11.11 7.51
CA ARG A 39 -8.71 -12.49 7.54
C ARG A 39 -8.94 -13.00 8.96
N LYS A 40 -8.06 -12.66 9.90
CA LYS A 40 -8.20 -13.07 11.31
C LYS A 40 -9.43 -12.44 11.96
N THR A 41 -9.66 -11.16 11.73
CA THR A 41 -10.78 -10.41 12.35
C THR A 41 -12.12 -10.79 11.75
N THR A 42 -12.20 -10.99 10.43
CA THR A 42 -13.44 -11.41 9.77
C THR A 42 -13.79 -12.87 10.07
N LYS A 43 -12.81 -13.77 10.24
CA LYS A 43 -13.08 -15.18 10.60
C LYS A 43 -13.86 -15.32 11.91
N ASN A 44 -13.66 -14.42 12.87
CA ASN A 44 -14.35 -14.47 14.17
C ASN A 44 -15.78 -13.93 14.12
N LYS A 45 -16.17 -13.22 13.05
CA LYS A 45 -17.51 -12.65 12.86
C LYS A 45 -18.26 -13.51 11.82
N LEU A 46 -19.17 -14.37 12.30
CA LEU A 46 -19.82 -15.41 11.49
C LEU A 46 -20.72 -14.86 10.36
N SER A 47 -21.34 -13.69 10.56
CA SER A 47 -22.14 -12.99 9.53
C SER A 47 -22.25 -11.50 9.83
N PHE A 48 -22.58 -10.71 8.80
CA PHE A 48 -22.87 -9.28 8.89
C PHE A 48 -24.31 -9.04 8.42
N GLU A 49 -25.00 -8.08 9.05
CA GLU A 49 -26.39 -7.72 8.74
C GLU A 49 -26.54 -7.07 7.34
N SER A 50 -25.52 -6.33 6.89
CA SER A 50 -25.47 -5.74 5.56
C SER A 50 -24.01 -5.60 5.07
N PRO A 51 -23.78 -5.43 3.75
CA PRO A 51 -22.45 -5.14 3.20
C PRO A 51 -21.81 -3.87 3.76
N ASP A 52 -22.62 -2.84 4.03
CA ASP A 52 -22.13 -1.57 4.57
C ASP A 52 -21.52 -1.76 5.98
N ARG A 53 -22.15 -2.60 6.81
CA ARG A 53 -21.62 -2.94 8.14
C ARG A 53 -20.30 -3.70 8.07
N LEU A 54 -20.07 -4.46 7.01
CA LEU A 54 -18.77 -5.10 6.76
C LEU A 54 -17.70 -4.06 6.41
N LEU A 55 -18.03 -3.08 5.55
CA LEU A 55 -17.10 -2.01 5.17
C LEU A 55 -16.71 -1.14 6.37
N ASP A 56 -17.69 -0.71 7.17
CA ASP A 56 -17.45 0.06 8.40
C ASP A 56 -16.55 -0.71 9.38
N TYR A 57 -16.81 -2.01 9.55
CA TYR A 57 -16.00 -2.86 10.41
C TYR A 57 -14.57 -3.02 9.88
N LEU A 58 -14.42 -3.25 8.58
CA LEU A 58 -13.11 -3.37 7.95
C LEU A 58 -12.32 -2.06 8.07
N PHE A 59 -12.98 -0.92 7.89
CA PHE A 59 -12.37 0.39 8.10
C PHE A 59 -11.84 0.55 9.52
N MET A 60 -12.62 0.18 10.54
CA MET A 60 -12.17 0.20 11.95
C MET A 60 -10.95 -0.71 12.18
N VAL A 61 -10.95 -1.92 11.63
CA VAL A 61 -9.82 -2.86 11.74
C VAL A 61 -8.56 -2.29 11.07
N ILE A 62 -8.70 -1.71 9.88
CA ILE A 62 -7.57 -1.12 9.15
C ILE A 62 -7.02 0.08 9.92
N LYS A 63 -7.89 0.94 10.45
CA LYS A 63 -7.49 2.11 11.24
C LYS A 63 -6.71 1.70 12.49
N GLU A 64 -7.22 0.73 13.25
CA GLU A 64 -6.53 0.20 14.43
C GLU A 64 -5.17 -0.42 14.06
N PHE A 65 -5.10 -1.13 12.94
CA PHE A 65 -3.86 -1.71 12.44
C PHE A 65 -2.84 -0.64 12.04
N GLU A 66 -3.27 0.42 11.36
CA GLU A 66 -2.44 1.54 10.96
C GLU A 66 -1.84 2.26 12.18
N GLU A 67 -2.66 2.57 13.19
CA GLU A 67 -2.23 3.20 14.43
C GLU A 67 -1.15 2.38 15.14
N LYS A 68 -1.31 1.05 15.20
CA LYS A 68 -0.37 0.15 15.90
C LYS A 68 0.92 -0.14 15.14
N ASN A 69 0.87 -0.16 13.80
CA ASN A 69 1.99 -0.61 12.97
C ASN A 69 2.64 0.54 12.21
N TYR A 70 1.88 1.23 11.36
CA TYR A 70 2.43 2.19 10.40
C TYR A 70 2.69 3.57 11.03
N MET A 71 1.84 3.99 11.96
CA MET A 71 2.02 5.26 12.67
C MET A 71 3.02 5.17 13.83
N LYS A 72 3.28 3.95 14.33
CA LYS A 72 4.21 3.71 15.43
C LYS A 72 5.66 3.99 15.06
N TYR A 73 6.06 3.70 13.82
CA TYR A 73 7.44 3.89 13.35
C TYR A 73 7.45 4.72 12.08
N SER A 74 8.15 5.86 12.12
CA SER A 74 8.25 6.73 10.94
C SER A 74 8.92 5.99 9.77
N VAL A 75 8.38 6.13 8.57
CA VAL A 75 9.02 5.61 7.37
C VAL A 75 10.28 6.42 7.07
N THR A 76 11.44 5.92 7.51
CA THR A 76 12.73 6.60 7.41
C THR A 76 13.23 6.72 5.98
N ASN A 77 12.82 5.80 5.09
CA ASN A 77 13.22 5.79 3.68
C ASN A 77 12.86 7.12 2.97
N TYR A 78 11.76 7.78 3.36
CA TYR A 78 11.36 9.05 2.74
C TYR A 78 12.18 10.26 3.18
N LYS A 79 13.00 10.14 4.24
CA LYS A 79 13.84 11.24 4.76
C LYS A 79 14.84 11.76 3.72
N TYR A 80 15.26 10.89 2.80
CA TYR A 80 16.28 11.20 1.79
C TYR A 80 15.69 11.85 0.52
N PHE A 81 14.36 11.93 0.41
CA PHE A 81 13.71 12.52 -0.75
C PHE A 81 13.47 14.01 -0.51
N LYS A 82 13.94 14.85 -1.45
CA LYS A 82 13.66 16.27 -1.44
C LYS A 82 12.15 16.48 -1.64
N LYS A 83 11.52 17.28 -0.78
CA LYS A 83 10.13 17.70 -1.01
C LYS A 83 10.07 18.50 -2.31
N MET A 84 9.29 18.04 -3.29
CA MET A 84 9.06 18.79 -4.52
C MET A 84 8.45 20.16 -4.19
N THR A 85 8.90 21.18 -4.89
CA THR A 85 8.29 22.52 -4.85
C THR A 85 6.93 22.49 -5.55
N LYS A 86 6.07 23.48 -5.25
CA LYS A 86 4.74 23.58 -5.91
C LYS A 86 4.85 23.70 -7.44
N LYS A 87 5.94 24.28 -7.95
CA LYS A 87 6.22 24.45 -9.38
C LYS A 87 6.55 23.12 -10.07
N GLU A 88 7.39 22.29 -9.44
CA GLU A 88 7.79 20.97 -9.96
C GLU A 88 6.60 19.97 -10.00
N ARG A 89 5.68 20.04 -9.04
CA ARG A 89 4.49 19.16 -9.03
C ARG A 89 3.51 19.44 -10.17
N ALA A 90 3.37 20.70 -10.57
CA ALA A 90 2.44 21.10 -11.63
C ALA A 90 2.89 20.60 -13.01
N SER A 91 4.21 20.46 -13.24
CA SER A 91 4.77 19.90 -14.47
C SER A 91 4.60 18.38 -14.58
N ASP A 92 4.68 17.64 -13.47
CA ASP A 92 4.58 16.17 -13.47
C ASP A 92 3.15 15.65 -13.71
N THR A 93 2.12 16.49 -13.54
CA THR A 93 0.71 16.07 -13.72
C THR A 93 0.24 16.18 -15.18
N LEU A 94 1.07 16.72 -16.07
CA LEU A 94 0.76 16.99 -17.48
C LEU A 94 1.40 15.97 -18.44
N LEU A 95 1.96 14.89 -17.90
CA LEU A 95 2.42 13.69 -18.60
C LEU A 95 1.47 12.53 -18.34
#